data_AF-A0A3B9Q063-F1
#
_entry.id   AF-A0A3B9Q063-F1
#
_cell.length_a   1.000
_cell.length_b   1.000
_cell.length_c   1.000
_cell.angle_alpha   90.00
_cell.angle_beta   90.00
_cell.angle_gamma   90.00
#
_symmetry.space_group_name_H-M   'P 1'
#
loop_
_entity.id
_entity.type
_entity.pdbx_description
1 polymer ?
#
loop_
_entity_poly.entity_id
_entity_poly.type
_entity_poly.pdbx_seq_one_letter_code
_entity_poly.pdbx_strand_id
1 'polypeptide(L)'
;MNLTAFLKGLLEANTKTAILIRTIFLIIIISFFWVYIYITPYLKPIQSDFKINNDFLLDGLIGWFSLLIYTLIVSTDKLADINSKSKYAKAFQRYWPSRYISEHFDIDINSANYIWFEKNFNTWEKSDSSRNSQYKRTFERGYQCRLVYYLIIVLSLFIIFSAIQLIIEFIVMKQFLLIDNYLWKCIFLGIALVSYLTVKGSNKIKEDKKSGVWKKYDEINQLHIDWIEENSELIENQIKKIKKDATK
;
A
#
# COMPACT_ATOMS: atom_id res chain seq x y z
N MET A 1 22.58 -10.82 -15.09
CA MET A 1 21.62 -9.76 -15.45
C MET A 1 22.14 -8.44 -14.89
N ASN A 2 22.27 -7.39 -15.70
CA ASN A 2 22.90 -6.13 -15.26
C ASN A 2 21.95 -5.38 -14.30
N LEU A 3 22.33 -5.23 -13.03
CA LEU A 3 21.49 -4.68 -11.97
C LEU A 3 20.97 -3.28 -12.32
N THR A 4 21.77 -2.47 -12.99
CA THR A 4 21.39 -1.13 -13.46
C THR A 4 20.30 -1.16 -14.54
N ALA A 5 20.32 -2.12 -15.45
CA ALA A 5 19.29 -2.28 -16.47
C ALA A 5 17.97 -2.78 -15.87
N PHE A 6 18.04 -3.68 -14.87
CA PHE A 6 16.87 -4.14 -14.11
C PHE A 6 16.26 -3.00 -13.29
N LEU A 7 17.07 -2.23 -12.58
CA LEU A 7 16.62 -1.05 -11.83
C LEU A 7 16.02 0.02 -12.75
N LYS A 8 16.56 0.20 -13.96
CA LYS A 8 16.01 1.11 -14.97
C LYS A 8 14.66 0.63 -15.51
N GLY A 9 14.53 -0.66 -15.82
CA GLY A 9 13.24 -1.26 -16.21
C GLY A 9 12.18 -1.19 -15.10
N LEU A 10 12.59 -1.25 -13.83
CA LEU A 10 11.70 -1.03 -12.67
C LEU A 10 11.26 0.42 -12.51
N LEU A 11 12.09 1.37 -12.95
CA LEU A 11 11.77 2.80 -12.95
C LEU A 11 10.84 3.17 -14.12
N GLU A 12 10.94 2.46 -15.25
CA GLU A 12 10.17 2.69 -16.48
C GLU A 12 8.84 1.91 -16.55
N ALA A 13 8.61 0.96 -15.63
CA ALA A 13 7.35 0.24 -15.53
C ALA A 13 6.17 1.19 -15.26
N ASN A 14 4.99 0.88 -15.85
CA ASN A 14 3.74 1.60 -15.62
C ASN A 14 3.53 1.87 -14.12
N THR A 15 3.06 3.05 -13.71
CA THR A 15 3.12 3.56 -12.32
C THR A 15 2.55 2.57 -11.30
N LYS A 16 1.54 1.79 -11.70
CA LYS A 16 0.97 0.65 -10.95
C LYS A 16 2.01 -0.44 -10.65
N THR A 17 2.65 -0.94 -11.70
CA THR A 17 3.66 -1.99 -11.67
C THR A 17 4.89 -1.55 -10.89
N ALA A 18 5.35 -0.31 -11.08
CA ALA A 18 6.48 0.25 -10.34
C ALA A 18 6.24 0.27 -8.82
N ILE A 19 5.03 0.63 -8.37
CA ILE A 19 4.72 0.72 -6.94
C ILE A 19 4.49 -0.65 -6.31
N LEU A 20 3.86 -1.58 -7.04
CA LEU A 20 3.79 -2.97 -6.64
C LEU A 20 5.19 -3.55 -6.44
N ILE A 21 6.09 -3.35 -7.40
CA ILE A 21 7.45 -3.87 -7.30
C ILE A 21 8.23 -3.21 -6.17
N ARG A 22 8.12 -1.88 -5.98
CA ARG A 22 8.73 -1.19 -4.83
C ARG A 22 8.23 -1.76 -3.50
N THR A 23 6.93 -2.05 -3.40
CA THR A 23 6.33 -2.65 -2.19
C THR A 23 6.86 -4.06 -1.96
N ILE A 24 6.88 -4.90 -3.00
CA ILE A 24 7.42 -6.27 -2.94
C ILE A 24 8.90 -6.24 -2.54
N PHE A 25 9.69 -5.37 -3.16
CA PHE A 25 11.12 -5.25 -2.87
C PHE A 25 11.39 -4.81 -1.44
N LEU A 26 10.60 -3.85 -0.91
CA LEU A 26 10.64 -3.47 0.50
C LEU A 26 10.29 -4.64 1.42
N ILE A 27 9.23 -5.40 1.10
CA ILE A 27 8.84 -6.58 1.87
C ILE A 27 9.97 -7.61 1.88
N ILE A 28 10.58 -7.89 0.73
CA ILE A 28 11.69 -8.85 0.62
C ILE A 28 12.88 -8.39 1.46
N ILE A 29 13.29 -7.11 1.36
CA ILE A 29 14.41 -6.59 2.14
C ILE A 29 14.15 -6.69 3.64
N ILE A 30 12.98 -6.26 4.10
CA ILE A 30 12.67 -6.30 5.54
C ILE A 30 12.55 -7.75 6.01
N SER A 31 11.97 -8.64 5.20
CA SER A 31 11.90 -10.08 5.48
C SER A 31 13.28 -10.70 5.57
N PHE A 32 14.19 -10.36 4.64
CA PHE A 32 15.58 -10.80 4.64
C PHE A 32 16.26 -10.43 5.96
N PHE A 33 16.21 -9.15 6.36
CA PHE A 33 16.82 -8.69 7.60
C PHE A 33 16.18 -9.36 8.83
N TRP A 34 14.86 -9.52 8.83
CA TRP A 34 14.16 -10.16 9.93
C TRP A 34 14.55 -11.63 10.06
N VAL A 35 14.51 -12.42 8.97
CA VAL A 35 14.92 -13.82 8.99
C VAL A 35 16.39 -13.95 9.38
N TYR A 36 17.27 -13.11 8.83
CA TYR A 36 18.69 -13.13 9.14
C TYR A 36 18.98 -12.88 10.63
N ILE A 37 18.32 -11.88 11.22
CA ILE A 37 18.57 -11.45 12.61
C ILE A 37 17.84 -12.35 13.62
N TYR A 38 16.61 -12.77 13.31
CA TYR A 38 15.74 -13.45 14.26
C TYR A 38 15.67 -14.96 14.08
N ILE A 39 15.89 -15.50 12.88
CA ILE A 39 15.68 -16.93 12.59
C ILE A 39 17.01 -17.66 12.42
N THR A 40 17.97 -17.10 11.66
CA THR A 40 19.27 -17.74 11.40
C THR A 40 20.01 -18.18 12.68
N PRO A 41 20.00 -17.44 13.80
CA PRO A 41 20.63 -17.91 15.04
C PRO A 41 20.07 -19.25 15.54
N TYR A 42 18.77 -19.52 15.34
CA TYR A 42 18.12 -20.78 15.72
C TYR A 42 18.34 -21.91 14.71
N LEU A 43 18.66 -21.57 13.45
CA LEU A 43 18.90 -22.56 12.42
C LEU A 43 20.31 -23.15 12.51
N LYS A 44 21.31 -22.39 12.98
CA LYS A 44 22.71 -22.86 13.03
C LYS A 44 22.91 -24.21 13.74
N PRO A 45 22.31 -24.48 14.92
CA PRO A 45 22.44 -25.78 15.58
C PRO A 45 21.84 -26.92 14.74
N ILE A 46 20.62 -26.72 14.23
CA ILE A 46 19.92 -27.69 13.37
C ILE A 46 20.72 -27.96 12.08
N GLN A 47 21.30 -26.91 11.48
CA GLN A 47 22.13 -27.03 10.28
C GLN A 47 23.38 -27.88 10.52
N SER A 48 24.04 -27.68 11.66
CA SER A 48 25.21 -28.48 12.08
C SER A 48 24.83 -29.95 12.23
N ASP A 49 23.69 -30.25 12.86
CA ASP A 49 23.27 -31.61 13.14
C ASP A 49 22.81 -32.37 11.88
N PHE A 50 22.23 -31.67 10.89
CA PHE A 50 21.63 -32.30 9.71
C PHE A 50 22.41 -32.09 8.40
N LYS A 51 23.56 -31.40 8.40
CA LYS A 51 24.39 -31.11 7.20
C LYS A 51 23.60 -30.50 6.03
N ILE A 52 22.61 -29.66 6.33
CA ILE A 52 21.77 -29.04 5.30
C ILE A 52 22.51 -27.83 4.70
N ASN A 53 22.39 -27.62 3.38
CA ASN A 53 22.98 -26.45 2.72
C ASN A 53 22.37 -25.15 3.26
N ASN A 54 23.22 -24.27 3.80
CA ASN A 54 22.83 -23.05 4.51
C ASN A 54 22.00 -22.09 3.66
N ASP A 55 22.33 -21.97 2.38
CA ASP A 55 21.71 -20.97 1.49
C ASP A 55 20.27 -21.37 1.13
N PHE A 56 20.02 -22.67 0.90
CA PHE A 56 18.71 -23.15 0.44
C PHE A 56 17.60 -22.98 1.50
N LEU A 57 17.88 -23.30 2.77
CA LEU A 57 16.90 -23.13 3.85
C LEU A 57 16.62 -21.65 4.13
N LEU A 58 17.65 -20.82 4.11
CA LEU A 58 17.52 -19.39 4.37
C LEU A 58 16.69 -18.73 3.25
N ASP A 59 17.01 -19.00 1.99
CA ASP A 59 16.29 -18.49 0.84
C ASP A 59 14.83 -18.97 0.81
N GLY A 60 14.60 -20.25 1.15
CA GLY A 60 13.25 -20.82 1.26
C GLY A 60 12.40 -20.12 2.31
N LEU A 61 12.97 -19.81 3.49
CA LEU A 61 12.26 -19.11 4.57
C LEU A 61 11.99 -17.64 4.21
N ILE A 62 12.95 -16.95 3.60
CA ILE A 62 12.76 -15.57 3.11
C ILE A 62 11.65 -15.54 2.07
N GLY A 63 11.67 -16.47 1.11
CA GLY A 63 10.66 -16.59 0.07
C GLY A 63 9.27 -16.87 0.64
N TRP A 64 9.16 -17.84 1.54
CA TRP A 64 7.89 -18.20 2.20
C TRP A 64 7.31 -17.05 3.02
N PHE A 65 8.15 -16.38 3.83
CA PHE A 65 7.71 -15.27 4.66
C PHE A 65 7.32 -14.03 3.83
N SER A 66 8.08 -13.74 2.78
CA SER A 66 7.76 -12.65 1.84
C SER A 66 6.44 -12.93 1.11
N LEU A 67 6.20 -14.17 0.68
CA LEU A 67 4.95 -14.59 0.04
C LEU A 67 3.76 -14.48 1.01
N LEU A 68 3.94 -14.88 2.27
CA LEU A 68 2.91 -14.76 3.30
C LEU A 68 2.53 -13.30 3.53
N ILE A 69 3.52 -12.41 3.74
CA ILE A 69 3.27 -10.97 3.93
C ILE A 69 2.60 -10.37 2.69
N TYR A 70 3.10 -10.69 1.49
CA TYR A 70 2.51 -10.24 0.25
C TYR A 70 1.04 -10.66 0.14
N THR A 71 0.74 -11.92 0.42
CA THR A 71 -0.62 -12.47 0.34
C THR A 71 -1.53 -11.80 1.37
N LEU A 72 -1.07 -11.56 2.60
CA LEU A 72 -1.87 -10.92 3.64
C LEU A 72 -2.19 -9.45 3.35
N ILE A 73 -1.33 -8.76 2.58
CA ILE A 73 -1.37 -7.30 2.44
C ILE A 73 -1.90 -6.88 1.05
N VAL A 74 -1.39 -7.49 -0.01
CA VAL A 74 -1.58 -7.02 -1.39
C VAL A 74 -2.76 -7.70 -2.07
N SER A 75 -3.10 -8.95 -1.71
CA SER A 75 -4.13 -9.73 -2.40
C SER A 75 -5.55 -9.15 -2.31
N THR A 76 -5.83 -8.29 -1.34
CA THR A 76 -7.20 -7.83 -1.03
C THR A 76 -7.49 -6.36 -1.30
N ASP A 77 -6.53 -5.56 -1.86
CA ASP A 77 -6.57 -4.08 -1.96
C ASP A 77 -7.58 -3.43 -0.99
N LYS A 78 -7.30 -3.55 0.32
CA LYS A 78 -8.22 -3.14 1.40
C LYS A 78 -8.62 -1.66 1.35
N LEU A 79 -7.92 -0.84 0.57
CA LEU A 79 -8.28 0.57 0.35
C LEU A 79 -9.38 0.72 -0.69
N ALA A 80 -9.48 -0.17 -1.67
CA ALA A 80 -10.54 -0.18 -2.68
C ALA A 80 -11.80 -0.92 -2.22
N ASP A 81 -11.71 -1.77 -1.19
CA ASP A 81 -12.85 -2.49 -0.63
C ASP A 81 -13.85 -1.56 0.06
N ILE A 82 -15.03 -1.38 -0.55
CA ILE A 82 -16.13 -0.52 -0.05
C ILE A 82 -16.63 -0.97 1.33
N ASN A 83 -16.49 -2.26 1.68
CA ASN A 83 -16.91 -2.80 2.96
C ASN A 83 -15.85 -2.65 4.07
N SER A 84 -14.69 -2.09 3.74
CA SER A 84 -13.55 -1.96 4.66
C SER A 84 -13.86 -1.00 5.81
N LYS A 85 -13.81 -1.51 7.04
CA LYS A 85 -13.95 -0.69 8.27
C LYS A 85 -12.71 0.15 8.58
N SER A 86 -11.63 -0.01 7.81
CA SER A 86 -10.37 0.71 8.02
C SER A 86 -10.55 2.22 7.82
N LYS A 87 -10.08 3.03 8.77
CA LYS A 87 -10.05 4.50 8.61
C LYS A 87 -9.26 4.94 7.37
N TYR A 88 -8.26 4.15 6.94
CA TYR A 88 -7.47 4.43 5.74
C TYR A 88 -8.30 4.21 4.48
N ALA A 89 -9.11 3.14 4.44
CA ALA A 89 -9.99 2.86 3.32
C ALA A 89 -11.10 3.90 3.22
N LYS A 90 -11.75 4.22 4.36
CA LYS A 90 -12.74 5.29 4.43
C LYS A 90 -12.20 6.64 3.95
N ALA A 91 -10.97 6.98 4.36
CA ALA A 91 -10.33 8.21 3.88
C ALA A 91 -10.04 8.13 2.38
N PHE A 92 -9.43 7.04 1.89
CA PHE A 92 -9.14 6.85 0.48
C PHE A 92 -10.40 6.96 -0.40
N GLN A 93 -11.51 6.35 0.03
CA GLN A 93 -12.79 6.32 -0.68
C GLN A 93 -13.60 7.61 -0.54
N ARG A 94 -13.42 8.37 0.54
CA ARG A 94 -14.07 9.69 0.68
C ARG A 94 -13.68 10.66 -0.43
N TYR A 95 -12.49 10.48 -1.01
CA TYR A 95 -11.96 11.30 -2.09
C TYR A 95 -12.21 10.69 -3.47
N TRP A 96 -13.23 9.85 -3.60
CA TRP A 96 -13.69 9.41 -4.92
C TRP A 96 -14.68 10.44 -5.46
N PRO A 97 -14.42 11.06 -6.62
CA PRO A 97 -15.31 12.07 -7.19
C PRO A 97 -16.74 11.54 -7.42
N SER A 98 -16.89 10.24 -7.67
CA SER A 98 -18.18 9.54 -7.74
C SER A 98 -19.03 9.70 -6.48
N ARG A 99 -18.42 9.83 -5.30
CA ARG A 99 -19.16 10.09 -4.07
C ARG A 99 -19.75 11.50 -4.05
N TYR A 100 -18.96 12.49 -4.48
CA TYR A 100 -19.46 13.86 -4.65
C TYR A 100 -20.60 13.90 -5.67
N ILE A 101 -20.45 13.24 -6.83
CA ILE A 101 -21.52 13.18 -7.85
C ILE A 101 -22.79 12.53 -7.28
N SER A 102 -22.65 11.42 -6.57
CA SER A 102 -23.78 10.72 -5.94
C SER A 102 -24.53 11.60 -4.94
N GLU A 103 -23.79 12.28 -4.05
CA GLU A 103 -24.35 13.15 -3.01
C GLU A 103 -24.92 14.46 -3.59
N HIS A 104 -24.27 15.05 -4.60
CA HIS A 104 -24.66 16.34 -5.17
C HIS A 104 -25.83 16.25 -6.15
N PHE A 105 -25.87 15.20 -6.98
CA PHE A 105 -26.90 15.02 -8.01
C PHE A 105 -28.01 14.02 -7.61
N ASP A 106 -28.00 13.53 -6.37
CA ASP A 106 -28.97 12.56 -5.82
C ASP A 106 -29.14 11.32 -6.72
N ILE A 107 -28.03 10.64 -6.98
CA ILE A 107 -27.99 9.38 -7.74
C ILE A 107 -27.26 8.30 -6.95
N ASP A 108 -27.53 7.04 -7.29
CA ASP A 108 -26.83 5.92 -6.66
C ASP A 108 -25.32 5.92 -7.00
N ILE A 109 -24.52 5.35 -6.11
CA ILE A 109 -23.05 5.35 -6.23
C ILE A 109 -22.56 4.58 -7.47
N ASN A 110 -23.30 3.59 -7.96
CA ASN A 110 -22.88 2.81 -9.14
C ASN A 110 -23.07 3.63 -10.41
N SER A 111 -24.19 4.36 -10.53
CA SER A 111 -24.40 5.33 -11.61
C SER A 111 -23.35 6.43 -11.58
N ALA A 112 -23.02 6.95 -10.39
CA ALA A 112 -21.98 7.96 -10.24
C ALA A 112 -20.57 7.44 -10.59
N ASN A 113 -20.26 6.18 -10.26
CA ASN A 113 -19.02 5.52 -10.68
C ASN A 113 -18.96 5.39 -12.21
N TYR A 114 -20.04 4.95 -12.84
CA TYR A 114 -20.11 4.84 -14.29
C TYR A 114 -19.92 6.19 -14.99
N ILE A 115 -20.63 7.22 -14.53
CA ILE A 115 -20.48 8.60 -15.06
C ILE A 115 -19.04 9.07 -14.91
N TRP A 116 -18.47 8.97 -13.71
CA TRP A 116 -17.13 9.47 -13.47
C TRP A 116 -16.09 8.70 -14.27
N PHE A 117 -15.96 7.39 -14.05
CA PHE A 117 -14.88 6.61 -14.63
C PHE A 117 -15.07 6.38 -16.12
N GLU A 118 -16.24 5.89 -16.55
CA GLU A 118 -16.43 5.46 -17.95
C GLU A 118 -16.69 6.64 -18.90
N LYS A 119 -17.40 7.68 -18.47
CA LYS A 119 -17.76 8.80 -19.37
C LYS A 119 -16.79 9.95 -19.33
N ASN A 120 -16.07 10.17 -18.23
CA ASN A 120 -15.27 11.38 -18.05
C ASN A 120 -13.79 11.04 -17.80
N PHE A 121 -13.46 10.46 -16.65
CA PHE A 121 -12.08 10.29 -16.20
C PHE A 121 -11.23 9.39 -17.12
N ASN A 122 -11.73 8.24 -17.57
CA ASN A 122 -10.96 7.35 -18.45
C ASN A 122 -10.69 7.98 -19.82
N THR A 123 -11.51 8.94 -20.26
CA THR A 123 -11.27 9.66 -21.52
C THR A 123 -10.02 10.55 -21.44
N TRP A 124 -9.57 10.91 -20.23
CA TRP A 124 -8.37 11.69 -20.00
C TRP A 124 -7.08 10.89 -20.18
N GLU A 125 -7.15 9.56 -20.29
CA GLU A 125 -5.99 8.70 -20.49
C GLU A 125 -5.25 8.97 -21.81
N LYS A 126 -5.97 9.45 -22.83
CA LYS A 126 -5.39 9.70 -24.15
C LYS A 126 -4.35 10.82 -24.09
N SER A 127 -3.23 10.66 -24.81
CA SER A 127 -2.09 11.59 -24.76
C SER A 127 -2.41 12.99 -25.31
N ASP A 128 -3.42 13.09 -26.16
CA ASP A 128 -3.94 14.32 -26.76
C ASP A 128 -4.97 15.04 -25.87
N SER A 129 -5.43 14.39 -24.79
CA SER A 129 -6.34 15.02 -23.84
C SER A 129 -5.63 16.15 -23.09
N SER A 130 -6.26 17.33 -23.04
CA SER A 130 -5.79 18.47 -22.23
C SER A 130 -5.66 18.12 -20.74
N ARG A 131 -6.35 17.07 -20.29
CA ARG A 131 -6.39 16.61 -18.89
C ARG A 131 -5.49 15.38 -18.63
N ASN A 132 -4.69 14.93 -19.62
CA ASN A 132 -3.81 13.75 -19.47
C ASN A 132 -2.83 13.86 -18.28
N SER A 133 -2.31 15.06 -18.02
CA SER A 133 -1.45 15.32 -16.88
C SER A 133 -2.16 15.10 -15.54
N GLN A 134 -3.44 15.49 -15.44
CA GLN A 134 -4.23 15.29 -14.24
C GLN A 134 -4.56 13.80 -14.04
N TYR A 135 -4.95 13.10 -15.11
CA TYR A 135 -5.14 11.64 -15.09
C TYR A 135 -3.92 10.91 -14.49
N LYS A 136 -2.73 11.17 -15.03
CA LYS A 136 -1.47 10.58 -14.54
C LYS A 136 -1.20 10.92 -13.07
N ARG A 137 -1.36 12.19 -12.68
CA ARG A 137 -1.18 12.63 -11.29
C ARG A 137 -2.13 11.93 -10.33
N THR A 138 -3.39 11.76 -10.70
CA THR A 138 -4.40 11.05 -9.89
C THR A 138 -3.98 9.63 -9.60
N PHE A 139 -3.55 8.89 -10.62
CA PHE A 139 -3.03 7.54 -10.41
C PHE A 139 -1.77 7.53 -9.55
N GLU A 140 -0.80 8.39 -9.83
CA GLU A 140 0.44 8.47 -9.06
C GLU A 140 0.16 8.72 -7.57
N ARG A 141 -0.70 9.69 -7.24
CA ARG A 141 -1.08 10.00 -5.85
C ARG A 141 -1.88 8.87 -5.21
N GLY A 142 -2.82 8.27 -5.93
CA GLY A 142 -3.58 7.13 -5.46
C GLY A 142 -2.67 5.94 -5.11
N TYR A 143 -1.68 5.64 -5.94
CA TYR A 143 -0.70 4.59 -5.66
C TYR A 143 0.27 4.95 -4.53
N GLN A 144 0.67 6.23 -4.38
CA GLN A 144 1.45 6.67 -3.22
C GLN A 144 0.70 6.45 -1.90
N CYS A 145 -0.61 6.69 -1.88
CA CYS A 145 -1.45 6.40 -0.72
C CYS A 145 -1.47 4.89 -0.40
N ARG A 146 -1.61 4.04 -1.42
CA ARG A 146 -1.52 2.57 -1.28
C ARG A 146 -0.17 2.15 -0.72
N LEU A 147 0.93 2.65 -1.26
CA LEU A 147 2.28 2.35 -0.79
C LEU A 147 2.46 2.68 0.69
N VAL A 148 2.06 3.89 1.11
CA VAL A 148 2.14 4.31 2.51
C VAL A 148 1.28 3.43 3.42
N TYR A 149 0.07 3.10 3.00
CA TYR A 149 -0.81 2.19 3.74
C TYR A 149 -0.18 0.81 3.93
N TYR A 150 0.32 0.21 2.85
CA TYR A 150 0.99 -1.09 2.92
C TYR A 150 2.25 -1.04 3.77
N LEU A 151 3.06 0.01 3.64
CA LEU A 151 4.26 0.18 4.46
C LEU A 151 3.93 0.26 5.96
N ILE A 152 2.85 0.98 6.34
CA ILE A 152 2.39 1.03 7.74
C ILE A 152 2.01 -0.36 8.24
N ILE A 153 1.30 -1.17 7.44
CA ILE A 153 0.90 -2.52 7.82
C ILE A 153 2.12 -3.44 7.94
N VAL A 154 2.97 -3.48 6.91
CA VAL A 154 4.20 -4.28 6.88
C VAL A 154 5.05 -3.99 8.12
N LEU A 155 5.36 -2.72 8.38
CA LEU A 155 6.16 -2.33 9.54
C LEU A 155 5.48 -2.73 10.86
N SER A 156 4.16 -2.58 10.97
CA SER A 156 3.44 -3.00 12.18
C SER A 156 3.53 -4.52 12.43
N LEU A 157 3.43 -5.33 11.38
CA LEU A 157 3.58 -6.78 11.50
C LEU A 157 5.00 -7.16 11.91
N PHE A 158 6.02 -6.55 11.31
CA PHE A 158 7.41 -6.79 11.70
C PHE A 158 7.69 -6.40 13.15
N ILE A 159 7.16 -5.25 13.60
CA ILE A 159 7.27 -4.85 15.02
C ILE A 159 6.62 -5.90 15.93
N ILE A 160 5.41 -6.35 15.60
CA ILE A 160 4.68 -7.36 16.39
C ILE A 160 5.46 -8.68 16.41
N PHE A 161 5.89 -9.19 15.26
CA PHE A 161 6.64 -10.45 15.17
C PHE A 161 7.98 -10.38 15.89
N SER A 162 8.74 -9.30 15.71
CA SER A 162 9.99 -9.08 16.44
C SER A 162 9.78 -8.99 17.96
N ALA A 163 8.73 -8.30 18.41
CA ALA A 163 8.40 -8.20 19.83
C ALA A 163 7.98 -9.55 20.43
N ILE A 164 7.12 -10.30 19.75
CA ILE A 164 6.70 -11.66 20.16
C ILE A 164 7.93 -12.57 20.25
N GLN A 165 8.78 -12.55 19.22
CA GLN A 165 9.99 -13.38 19.19
C GLN A 165 10.92 -13.04 20.35
N LEU A 166 11.17 -11.76 20.65
CA LEU A 166 11.96 -11.35 21.81
C LEU A 166 11.34 -11.79 23.14
N ILE A 167 10.01 -11.75 23.27
CA ILE A 167 9.30 -12.21 24.47
C ILE A 167 9.46 -13.74 24.63
N ILE A 168 9.29 -14.51 23.54
CA ILE A 168 9.48 -15.96 23.54
C ILE A 168 10.91 -16.29 23.95
N GLU A 169 11.89 -15.61 23.37
CA GLU A 169 13.31 -15.78 23.72
C GLU A 169 13.56 -15.48 25.20
N PHE A 170 13.00 -14.39 25.72
CA PHE A 170 13.15 -14.03 27.13
C PHE A 170 12.53 -15.08 28.07
N ILE A 171 11.39 -15.66 27.70
CA ILE A 171 10.70 -16.68 28.52
C ILE A 171 11.40 -18.03 28.43
N VAL A 172 11.73 -18.49 27.22
CA VAL A 172 12.26 -19.83 26.94
C VAL A 172 13.77 -19.91 27.21
N MET A 173 14.53 -18.86 26.91
CA MET A 173 15.99 -18.85 27.02
C MET A 173 16.52 -18.42 28.39
N LYS A 174 15.66 -18.32 29.42
CA LYS A 174 16.11 -18.23 30.83
C LYS A 174 17.08 -19.37 31.22
N GLN A 175 17.17 -20.44 30.41
CA GLN A 175 18.04 -21.60 30.60
C GLN A 175 19.19 -21.75 29.57
N PHE A 176 19.24 -20.98 28.48
CA PHE A 176 20.26 -21.15 27.43
C PHE A 176 20.95 -19.82 27.07
N LEU A 177 22.27 -19.78 27.29
CA LEU A 177 23.21 -18.67 27.07
C LEU A 177 23.42 -18.26 25.59
N LEU A 178 22.36 -18.21 24.77
CA LEU A 178 22.43 -17.71 23.40
C LEU A 178 22.07 -16.22 23.38
N ILE A 179 22.93 -15.41 24.01
CA ILE A 179 22.87 -13.93 24.01
C ILE A 179 23.39 -13.35 22.68
N ASP A 180 23.92 -14.20 21.80
CA ASP A 180 24.42 -13.77 20.50
C ASP A 180 23.29 -13.12 19.67
N ASN A 181 23.51 -11.86 19.30
CA ASN A 181 22.61 -11.00 18.52
C ASN A 181 21.41 -10.37 19.24
N TYR A 182 21.29 -10.45 20.58
CA TYR A 182 20.19 -9.75 21.29
C TYR A 182 20.21 -8.24 21.00
N LEU A 183 21.39 -7.61 21.04
CA LEU A 183 21.57 -6.20 20.70
C LEU A 183 21.06 -5.89 19.29
N TRP A 184 21.39 -6.72 18.29
CA TRP A 184 20.95 -6.53 16.90
C TRP A 184 19.45 -6.69 16.73
N LYS A 185 18.81 -7.61 17.46
CA LYS A 185 17.35 -7.75 17.50
C LYS A 185 16.71 -6.48 18.06
N CYS A 186 17.20 -5.97 19.19
CA CYS A 186 16.72 -4.71 19.77
C CYS A 186 16.92 -3.52 18.83
N ILE A 187 18.09 -3.41 18.18
CA ILE A 187 18.36 -2.36 17.18
C ILE A 187 17.36 -2.44 16.02
N PHE A 188 17.15 -3.64 15.45
CA PHE A 188 16.20 -3.84 14.36
C PHE A 188 14.78 -3.43 14.77
N LEU A 189 14.32 -3.87 15.94
CA LEU A 189 13.00 -3.49 16.47
C LEU A 189 12.90 -1.98 16.67
N GLY A 190 13.95 -1.35 17.20
CA GLY A 190 14.03 0.10 17.37
C GLY A 190 13.92 0.84 16.04
N ILE A 191 14.69 0.42 15.01
CA ILE A 191 14.63 1.00 13.66
C ILE A 191 13.24 0.82 13.04
N ALA A 192 12.65 -0.38 13.16
CA ALA A 192 11.31 -0.65 12.66
C ALA A 192 10.26 0.25 13.33
N LEU A 193 10.35 0.41 14.65
CA LEU A 193 9.45 1.28 15.43
C LEU A 193 9.59 2.75 15.04
N VAL A 194 10.82 3.27 14.95
CA VAL A 194 11.08 4.65 14.52
C VAL A 194 10.58 4.88 13.09
N SER A 195 10.82 3.92 12.18
CA SER A 195 10.34 3.98 10.80
C SER A 195 8.81 3.99 10.75
N TYR A 196 8.15 3.13 11.51
CA TYR A 196 6.69 3.08 11.63
C TYR A 196 6.12 4.41 12.13
N LEU A 197 6.68 4.94 13.22
CA LEU A 197 6.25 6.21 13.81
C LEU A 197 6.48 7.37 12.84
N THR A 198 7.59 7.37 12.10
CA THR A 198 7.91 8.40 11.10
C THR A 198 6.93 8.36 9.92
N VAL A 199 6.68 7.18 9.35
CA VAL A 199 5.74 7.02 8.22
C VAL A 199 4.32 7.37 8.66
N LYS A 200 3.87 6.86 9.80
CA LYS A 200 2.53 7.12 10.35
C LYS A 200 2.36 8.58 10.77
N GLY A 201 3.38 9.17 11.38
CA GLY A 201 3.40 10.55 11.86
C GLY A 201 3.42 11.57 10.72
N SER A 202 4.14 11.28 9.64
CA SER A 202 4.22 12.13 8.44
C SER A 202 2.98 12.01 7.54
N ASN A 203 2.20 10.94 7.67
CA ASN A 203 1.02 10.67 6.82
C ASN A 203 -0.26 10.51 7.66
N LYS A 204 -0.65 11.57 8.37
CA LYS A 204 -1.86 11.60 9.21
C LYS A 204 -3.12 11.77 8.38
N ILE A 205 -4.14 11.01 8.78
CA ILE A 205 -5.52 11.08 8.31
C ILE A 205 -6.37 11.61 9.46
N LYS A 206 -6.24 12.89 9.78
CA LYS A 206 -7.23 13.57 10.63
C LYS A 206 -8.02 14.51 9.75
N GLU A 207 -9.33 14.63 10.01
CA GLU A 207 -10.24 15.45 9.19
C GLU A 207 -9.81 16.92 9.15
N ASP A 208 -9.32 17.43 10.28
CA ASP A 208 -8.85 18.81 10.46
C ASP A 208 -7.41 19.04 9.99
N LYS A 209 -6.54 18.01 10.02
CA LYS A 209 -5.11 18.12 9.66
C LYS A 209 -4.60 16.87 8.95
N LYS A 210 -4.77 16.87 7.62
CA LYS A 210 -4.17 15.88 6.71
C LYS A 210 -2.70 16.21 6.47
N SER A 211 -1.85 15.20 6.33
CA SER A 211 -0.43 15.40 6.02
C SER A 211 0.10 14.36 5.02
N GLY A 212 1.25 14.67 4.42
CA GLY A 212 1.95 13.76 3.51
C GLY A 212 1.14 13.42 2.27
N VAL A 213 1.05 12.13 1.94
CA VAL A 213 0.35 11.65 0.74
C VAL A 213 -1.15 11.92 0.77
N TRP A 214 -1.77 11.91 1.95
CA TRP A 214 -3.21 12.12 2.11
C TRP A 214 -3.62 13.56 1.80
N LYS A 215 -2.78 14.53 2.18
CA LYS A 215 -3.00 15.95 1.81
C LYS A 215 -2.93 16.13 0.29
N LYS A 216 -1.90 15.56 -0.34
CA LYS A 216 -1.73 15.64 -1.80
C LYS A 216 -2.85 14.94 -2.58
N TYR A 217 -3.41 13.88 -2.01
CA TYR A 217 -4.55 13.18 -2.62
C TYR A 217 -5.84 13.99 -2.49
N ASP A 218 -6.05 14.66 -1.36
CA ASP A 218 -7.14 15.61 -1.16
C ASP A 218 -7.08 16.78 -2.13
N GLU A 219 -5.89 17.36 -2.35
CA GLU A 219 -5.67 18.43 -3.34
C GLU A 219 -6.10 18.02 -4.76
N ILE A 220 -5.76 16.79 -5.19
CA ILE A 220 -6.20 16.24 -6.48
C ILE A 220 -7.72 16.05 -6.51
N ASN A 221 -8.31 15.61 -5.39
CA ASN A 221 -9.74 15.42 -5.33
C ASN A 221 -10.50 16.75 -5.43
N GLN A 222 -10.00 17.83 -4.83
CA GLN A 222 -10.60 19.16 -5.00
C GLN A 222 -10.60 19.56 -6.48
N LEU A 223 -9.50 19.35 -7.21
CA LEU A 223 -9.45 19.64 -8.65
C LEU A 223 -10.47 18.82 -9.48
N HIS A 224 -10.81 17.60 -9.05
CA HIS A 224 -11.86 16.83 -9.70
C HIS A 224 -13.26 17.36 -9.35
N ILE A 225 -13.47 17.79 -8.10
CA ILE A 225 -14.73 18.41 -7.67
C ILE A 225 -14.96 19.71 -8.43
N ASP A 226 -13.95 20.59 -8.49
CA ASP A 226 -14.01 21.85 -9.24
C ASP A 226 -14.39 21.58 -10.71
N TRP A 227 -13.77 20.56 -11.33
CA TRP A 227 -14.11 20.18 -12.69
C TRP A 227 -15.56 19.69 -12.81
N ILE A 228 -16.06 18.91 -11.85
CA ILE A 228 -17.46 18.44 -11.85
C ILE A 228 -18.41 19.63 -11.75
N GLU A 229 -18.13 20.61 -10.89
CA GLU A 229 -18.94 21.82 -10.71
C GLU A 229 -18.96 22.67 -11.98
N GLU A 230 -17.78 22.91 -12.57
CA GLU A 230 -17.62 23.62 -13.85
C GLU A 230 -18.36 22.93 -15.01
N ASN A 231 -18.58 21.61 -14.92
CA ASN A 231 -19.21 20.79 -15.95
C ASN A 231 -20.54 20.18 -15.49
N SER A 232 -21.21 20.81 -14.53
CA SER A 232 -22.46 20.31 -13.92
C SER A 232 -23.55 20.01 -14.96
N GLU A 233 -23.77 20.89 -15.94
CA GLU A 233 -24.74 20.66 -17.02
C GLU A 233 -24.44 19.41 -17.85
N LEU A 234 -23.15 19.15 -18.13
CA LEU A 234 -22.73 17.95 -18.84
C LEU A 234 -23.07 16.70 -18.02
N ILE A 235 -22.80 16.72 -16.72
CA ILE A 235 -23.10 15.62 -15.79
C ILE A 235 -24.61 15.38 -15.70
N GLU A 236 -25.42 16.42 -15.56
CA GLU A 236 -26.89 16.29 -15.55
C GLU A 236 -27.42 15.66 -16.83
N ASN A 237 -26.89 16.06 -17.98
CA ASN A 237 -27.30 15.51 -19.27
C ASN A 237 -26.93 14.02 -19.39
N GLN A 238 -25.77 13.63 -18.87
CA GLN A 238 -25.37 12.21 -18.79
C GLN A 238 -26.31 11.42 -17.88
N ILE A 239 -26.70 11.97 -16.72
CA ILE A 239 -27.67 11.35 -15.79
C ILE A 239 -29.03 11.16 -16.46
N LYS A 240 -29.56 12.20 -17.12
CA LYS A 240 -30.85 12.14 -17.83
C LYS A 240 -30.84 11.05 -18.91
N LYS A 241 -29.73 10.92 -19.64
CA LYS A 241 -29.56 9.87 -20.65
C LYS A 241 -29.60 8.46 -20.05
N ILE A 242 -28.86 8.23 -18.96
CA ILE A 242 -28.83 6.93 -18.27
C ILE A 242 -30.23 6.55 -17.76
N LYS A 243 -30.96 7.50 -17.13
CA LYS A 243 -32.33 7.26 -16.66
C LYS A 243 -33.28 6.90 -17.81
N LYS A 244 -33.15 7.55 -18.96
CA LYS A 244 -33.96 7.24 -20.15
C LYS A 244 -33.66 5.84 -20.71
N ASP A 245 -32.40 5.46 -20.75
CA ASP A 245 -31.98 4.15 -21.26
C ASP A 245 -32.41 3.00 -20.34
N ALA A 246 -32.55 3.25 -19.02
CA ALA A 246 -33.05 2.26 -18.06
C ALA A 246 -34.58 2.01 -18.14
N THR A 247 -35.34 2.89 -18.80
CA THR A 247 -36.80 2.77 -18.96
C THR A 247 -37.24 2.09 -20.25
N LYS A 248 -36.30 1.72 -21.12
CA LYS A 248 -36.55 1.00 -22.38
C LYS A 248 -36.24 -0.48 -22.22
#